data_AF-A0A6J7E6P9-F1
#
_entry.id   AF-A0A6J7E6P9-F1
#
_cell.length_a   1.000
_cell.length_b   1.000
_cell.length_c   1.000
_cell.angle_alpha   90.00
_cell.angle_beta   90.00
_cell.angle_gamma   90.00
#
_symmetry.space_group_name_H-M   'P 1'
#
loop_
_entity.id
_entity.type
_entity.pdbx_description
1 polymer ?
#
loop_
_entity_poly.entity_id
_entity_poly.type
_entity_poly.pdbx_seq_one_letter_code
_entity_poly.pdbx_strand_id
1 'polypeptide(L)' 'MLEYPELGMEAVWKIEVKDFPAFIVVDDKGNDFFDMVNKAPSGTPITLK' A
#
# COMPACT_ATOMS: atom_id res chain seq x y z
N MET A 1 -12.05 -23.00 -6.27
CA MET A 1 -10.89 -22.84 -7.16
C MET A 1 -11.37 -22.02 -8.34
N LEU A 2 -10.78 -20.85 -8.58
CA LEU A 2 -11.31 -19.90 -9.57
C LEU A 2 -10.63 -20.10 -10.93
N GLU A 3 -9.30 -20.02 -10.98
CA GLU A 3 -8.50 -20.15 -12.21
C GLU A 3 -7.09 -20.75 -11.94
N TYR A 4 -6.50 -21.36 -12.96
CA TYR A 4 -5.14 -21.94 -12.99
C TYR A 4 -4.82 -22.97 -11.88
N PRO A 5 -5.51 -24.12 -11.86
CA PRO A 5 -5.33 -25.13 -10.83
C PRO A 5 -3.92 -25.74 -10.73
N GLU A 6 -3.17 -25.69 -11.81
CA GLU A 6 -1.81 -26.21 -11.94
C GLU A 6 -0.75 -25.41 -11.15
N LEU A 7 -1.05 -24.16 -10.80
CA LEU A 7 -0.14 -23.29 -10.02
C LEU A 7 -0.17 -23.60 -8.52
N GLY A 8 -1.00 -24.56 -8.08
CA GLY A 8 -1.06 -25.00 -6.69
C GLY A 8 -1.38 -23.86 -5.74
N MET A 9 -0.41 -23.48 -4.88
CA MET A 9 -0.58 -22.40 -3.91
C MET A 9 -0.74 -21.01 -4.57
N GLU A 10 -0.16 -20.82 -5.76
CA GLU A 10 -0.20 -19.54 -6.49
C GLU A 10 -1.46 -19.39 -7.37
N ALA A 11 -2.35 -20.38 -7.37
CA ALA A 11 -3.61 -20.33 -8.11
C ALA A 11 -4.51 -19.16 -7.66
N VAL A 12 -5.48 -18.76 -8.49
CA VAL A 12 -6.41 -17.68 -8.12
C VAL A 12 -7.51 -18.24 -7.22
N TRP A 13 -7.60 -17.70 -6.01
CA TRP A 13 -8.57 -18.11 -5.01
C TRP A 13 -9.63 -17.03 -4.80
N LYS A 14 -10.90 -17.45 -4.91
CA LYS A 14 -12.01 -16.64 -4.41
C LYS A 14 -12.17 -16.94 -2.92
N ILE A 15 -11.97 -15.91 -2.10
CA ILE A 15 -12.12 -15.98 -0.64
C ILE A 15 -13.23 -15.04 -0.17
N GLU A 16 -13.92 -15.46 0.88
CA GLU A 16 -14.85 -14.61 1.63
C GLU A 16 -14.16 -14.23 2.94
N VAL A 17 -14.17 -12.94 3.27
CA VAL A 17 -13.51 -12.41 4.45
C VAL A 17 -14.51 -11.69 5.34
N LYS A 18 -14.27 -11.68 6.65
CA LYS A 18 -15.04 -10.93 7.63
C LYS A 18 -14.09 -10.14 8.52
N ASP A 19 -14.34 -8.83 8.62
CA ASP A 19 -13.59 -7.90 9.49
C ASP A 19 -12.07 -7.93 9.28
N PHE A 20 -11.62 -8.05 8.02
CA PHE A 20 -10.21 -8.12 7.69
C PHE A 20 -9.55 -6.73 7.78
N PRO A 21 -8.60 -6.50 8.70
CA PRO A 21 -7.96 -5.20 8.83
C PRO A 21 -7.04 -4.93 7.64
N ALA A 22 -7.09 -3.70 7.12
CA ALA A 22 -6.23 -3.23 6.04
C ALA A 22 -5.96 -1.74 6.19
N PHE A 23 -4.91 -1.27 5.53
CA PHE A 23 -4.52 0.13 5.47
C PHE A 23 -4.63 0.65 4.03
N ILE A 24 -5.07 1.89 3.86
CA ILE A 24 -5.03 2.57 2.56
C ILE A 24 -3.59 3.01 2.32
N VAL A 25 -2.94 2.39 1.33
CA VAL A 25 -1.55 2.71 0.96
C VAL A 25 -1.51 3.76 -0.15
N VAL A 26 -2.34 3.57 -1.18
CA VAL A 26 -2.48 4.51 -2.31
C VAL A 26 -3.97 4.79 -2.50
N ASP A 27 -4.33 6.06 -2.69
CA ASP A 27 -5.69 6.47 -3.00
C ASP A 27 -5.89 6.87 -4.46
N ASP A 28 -7.15 7.12 -4.84
CA ASP A 28 -7.56 7.52 -6.20
C ASP A 28 -7.25 9.00 -6.52
N LYS A 29 -6.72 9.75 -5.57
CA LYS A 29 -6.34 11.17 -5.70
C LYS A 29 -4.85 11.35 -5.91
N GLY A 30 -4.09 10.26 -5.99
CA GLY A 30 -2.64 10.28 -6.18
C GLY A 30 -1.85 10.45 -4.88
N ASN A 31 -2.47 10.21 -3.71
CA ASN A 31 -1.73 10.14 -2.46
C ASN A 31 -1.13 8.74 -2.28
N ASP A 32 0.16 8.68 -1.94
CA ASP A 32 0.88 7.46 -1.57
C ASP A 32 1.47 7.62 -0.17
N PHE A 33 1.15 6.68 0.73
CA PHE A 33 1.63 6.67 2.11
C PHE A 33 3.16 6.58 2.20
N PHE A 34 3.82 5.86 1.31
CA PHE A 34 5.26 5.65 1.35
C PHE A 34 6.06 6.85 0.80
N ASP A 35 5.45 7.68 -0.04
CA ASP A 35 6.05 8.95 -0.51
C ASP A 35 6.29 9.93 0.65
N MET A 36 5.50 9.86 1.71
CA MET A 36 5.67 10.70 2.89
C MET A 36 6.93 10.32 3.69
N VAL A 37 7.29 9.03 3.71
CA VAL A 37 8.47 8.53 4.43
C VAL A 37 9.76 8.81 3.65
N ASN A 38 9.69 8.76 2.32
CA ASN A 38 10.85 8.93 1.44
C ASN A 38 11.17 10.39 1.12
N LYS A 39 10.33 11.35 1.52
CA LYS A 39 10.63 12.78 1.37
C LYS A 39 11.71 13.18 2.36
N ALA A 40 12.84 13.68 1.83
CA ALA A 40 13.85 14.37 2.62
C ALA A 40 13.17 15.41 3.52
N PRO A 41 13.60 15.57 4.78
CA PRO A 41 12.96 16.52 5.69
C PRO A 41 12.94 17.88 5.01
N SER A 42 11.74 18.41 4.78
CA SER A 42 11.53 19.76 4.24
C SER A 42 11.80 20.81 5.32
N GLY A 43 12.89 20.64 6.06
CA GLY A 43 13.41 21.61 7.01
C GLY A 43 13.89 22.81 6.23
N THR A 44 13.11 23.88 6.28
CA THR A 44 13.60 25.19 5.83
C THR A 44 14.83 25.53 6.67
N PRO A 45 15.97 25.95 6.09
CA PRO A 45 17.10 26.40 6.89
C PRO A 45 16.66 27.62 7.70
N ILE A 46 16.43 27.45 9.00
CA ILE A 46 16.19 28.58 9.89
C ILE A 46 17.50 29.37 10.00
N THR A 47 17.56 30.53 9.35
CA THR A 47 18.67 31.46 9.50
C THR A 47 18.51 32.17 10.84
N LEU A 48 19.21 31.69 11.86
CA LEU A 48 19.40 32.42 13.12
C LEU A 48 20.30 33.63 12.81
N LYS A 49 19.71 34.83 12.83
CA LYS A 49 20.45 36.09 12.88
C LYS A 49 20.85 36.40 14.31
#